data_AF-A0A928RQT0-F1
#
_entry.id   AF-A0A928RQT0-F1
#
_cell.length_a   1.000
_cell.length_b   1.000
_cell.length_c   1.000
_cell.angle_alpha   90.00
_cell.angle_beta   90.00
_cell.angle_gamma   90.00
#
_symmetry.space_group_name_H-M   'P 1'
#
loop_
_entity.id
_entity.type
_entity.pdbx_description
1 polymer ?
#
loop_
_entity_poly.entity_id
_entity_poly.type
_entity_poly.pdbx_seq_one_letter_code
_entity_poly.pdbx_strand_id
1 'polypeptide(L)' 'MENVIICNCMQVSVADIEKALHEGQQFSDVEKQFEKVQMITHCSTGCGGCHSKVLDTISELMG' A
#
# COMPACT_ATOMS: atom_id res chain seq x y z
N MET A 1 -5.95 0.66 13.55
CA MET A 1 -6.77 0.74 12.32
C MET A 1 -7.53 -0.58 12.22
N GLU A 2 -8.83 -0.58 11.89
CA GLU A 2 -9.51 -1.84 11.55
C GLU A 2 -8.89 -2.38 10.26
N ASN A 3 -8.71 -3.71 10.14
CA ASN A 3 -8.05 -4.27 8.97
C ASN A 3 -8.98 -4.28 7.74
N VAL A 4 -9.08 -3.15 7.06
CA VAL A 4 -9.97 -2.93 5.93
C VAL A 4 -9.28 -3.32 4.62
N ILE A 5 -10.03 -3.91 3.69
CA ILE A 5 -9.57 -4.14 2.31
C ILE A 5 -9.51 -2.81 1.55
N ILE A 6 -8.31 -2.42 1.13
CA ILE A 6 -8.05 -1.21 0.33
C ILE A 6 -8.13 -1.50 -1.16
N CYS A 7 -7.56 -2.62 -1.61
CA CYS A 7 -7.67 -3.07 -3.01
C CYS A 7 -8.54 -4.33 -3.11
N ASN A 8 -9.75 -4.18 -3.65
CA ASN A 8 -10.64 -5.33 -3.85
C ASN A 8 -10.19 -6.26 -5.00
N CYS A 9 -9.45 -5.76 -6.00
CA CYS A 9 -8.99 -6.63 -7.10
C CYS A 9 -7.98 -7.67 -6.60
N MET A 10 -7.00 -7.22 -5.81
CA MET A 10 -5.89 -8.05 -5.33
C MET A 10 -6.07 -8.50 -3.87
N GLN A 11 -7.22 -8.17 -3.26
CA GLN A 11 -7.55 -8.46 -1.86
C GLN A 11 -6.48 -7.96 -0.87
N VAL A 12 -6.01 -6.72 -1.08
CA VAL A 12 -4.97 -6.10 -0.24
C VAL A 12 -5.62 -5.31 0.88
N SER A 13 -5.26 -5.63 2.12
CA SER A 13 -5.71 -4.96 3.34
C SER A 13 -4.73 -3.88 3.84
N VAL A 14 -5.15 -3.08 4.81
CA VAL A 14 -4.25 -2.15 5.53
C VAL A 14 -3.06 -2.89 6.14
N ALA A 15 -3.29 -4.04 6.76
CA ALA A 15 -2.22 -4.83 7.37
C ALA A 15 -1.20 -5.34 6.34
N ASP A 16 -1.64 -5.66 5.12
CA ASP A 16 -0.73 -6.05 4.04
C ASP A 16 0.16 -4.88 3.59
N ILE A 17 -0.40 -3.67 3.53
CA ILE A 17 0.34 -2.43 3.22
C ILE A 17 1.36 -2.15 4.33
N GLU A 18 0.96 -2.19 5.60
CA GLU A 18 1.84 -1.97 6.74
C GLU A 18 3.00 -2.98 6.77
N LYS A 19 2.69 -4.27 6.53
CA LYS A 19 3.71 -5.32 6.43
C LYS A 19 4.69 -5.04 5.29
N ALA A 20 4.19 -4.68 4.11
CA ALA A 20 5.03 -4.34 2.95
C ALA A 20 5.91 -3.10 3.20
N LEU A 21 5.43 -2.11 3.97
CA LEU A 21 6.21 -0.94 4.36
C LEU A 21 7.39 -1.29 5.26
N HIS A 22 7.20 -2.21 6.22
CA HIS A 22 8.26 -2.69 7.11
C HIS A 22 9.22 -3.70 6.47
N GLU A 23 8.86 -4.26 5.31
CA GLU A 23 9.71 -5.19 4.58
C GLU A 23 10.80 -4.45 3.78
N GLY A 24 12.06 -4.87 3.96
CA GLY A 24 13.19 -4.38 3.18
C GLY A 24 13.53 -2.90 3.41
N GLN A 25 13.94 -2.22 2.35
CA GLN A 25 14.36 -0.82 2.41
C GLN A 25 13.16 0.11 2.63
N GLN A 26 13.34 1.09 3.50
CA GLN A 26 12.38 2.17 3.71
C GLN A 26 12.83 3.43 2.96
N PHE A 27 11.87 4.11 2.34
CA PHE A 27 12.02 5.40 1.70
C PHE A 27 11.21 6.44 2.46
N SER A 28 11.72 7.67 2.52
CA SER A 28 11.00 8.83 3.06
C SER A 28 9.99 9.42 2.07
N ASP A 29 10.04 8.98 0.82
CA ASP A 29 9.18 9.44 -0.26
C ASP A 29 8.01 8.47 -0.44
N VAL A 30 6.79 9.00 -0.39
CA VAL A 30 5.55 8.21 -0.43
C VAL A 30 5.39 7.49 -1.77
N GLU A 31 5.77 8.11 -2.89
CA GLU A 31 5.65 7.50 -4.22
C GLU A 31 6.61 6.31 -4.35
N LYS A 32 7.85 6.46 -3.87
CA LYS A 32 8.81 5.33 -3.82
C LYS A 32 8.37 4.21 -2.89
N GLN A 33 7.73 4.55 -1.77
CA GLN A 33 7.12 3.53 -0.91
C GLN A 33 5.94 2.84 -1.60
N PHE A 34 5.13 3.59 -2.34
CA PHE A 34 4.05 3.03 -3.12
C PHE A 34 4.56 2.05 -4.18
N GLU A 35 5.61 2.38 -4.93
CA GLU A 35 6.23 1.46 -5.91
C GLU A 35 6.63 0.13 -5.25
N LYS A 36 7.24 0.18 -4.05
CA LYS A 36 7.59 -1.01 -3.28
C LYS A 36 6.36 -1.79 -2.83
N VAL A 37 5.38 -1.12 -2.23
CA VAL A 37 4.13 -1.74 -1.76
C VAL A 37 3.39 -2.39 -2.92
N GLN A 38 3.33 -1.72 -4.08
CA GLN A 38 2.74 -2.26 -5.31
C GLN A 38 3.51 -3.50 -5.80
N MET A 39 4.84 -3.49 -5.74
CA MET A 39 5.63 -4.66 -6.13
C MET A 39 5.34 -5.89 -5.26
N ILE A 40 5.18 -5.69 -3.95
CA ILE A 40 4.95 -6.78 -2.98
C ILE A 40 3.49 -7.28 -3.00
N THR A 41 2.53 -6.35 -3.05
CA THR A 41 1.09 -6.67 -2.87
C THR A 41 0.33 -6.76 -4.19
N HIS A 42 0.95 -6.37 -5.30
CA HIS A 42 0.33 -6.20 -6.61
C HIS A 42 -0.84 -5.19 -6.66
N CYS A 43 -1.05 -4.37 -5.63
CA CYS A 43 -2.13 -3.38 -5.63
C CYS A 43 -2.08 -2.46 -6.87
N SER A 44 -3.23 -1.98 -7.33
CA SER A 44 -3.35 -1.10 -8.51
C SER A 44 -2.93 -1.71 -9.86
N THR A 45 -2.61 -3.01 -9.94
CA THR A 45 -2.34 -3.70 -11.23
C THR A 45 -3.60 -4.27 -11.90
N GLY A 46 -4.76 -4.21 -11.22
CA GLY A 46 -6.07 -4.55 -11.75
C GLY A 46 -6.78 -3.35 -12.36
N CYS A 47 -7.85 -2.85 -11.71
CA CYS A 47 -8.62 -1.70 -12.20
C CYS A 47 -8.00 -0.33 -11.89
N GLY A 48 -6.95 -0.26 -11.08
CA GLY A 48 -6.30 0.99 -10.64
C GLY A 48 -7.09 1.83 -9.62
N GLY A 49 -8.38 1.53 -9.37
CA GLY A 49 -9.25 2.37 -8.54
C GLY A 49 -8.88 2.50 -7.05
N CYS A 50 -7.96 1.67 -6.55
CA CYS A 50 -7.44 1.77 -5.18
C CYS A 50 -6.22 2.68 -5.03
N HIS A 51 -5.60 3.13 -6.13
CA HIS A 51 -4.28 3.77 -6.12
C HIS A 51 -4.18 4.94 -5.13
N SER A 52 -5.09 5.92 -5.20
CA SER A 52 -5.10 7.05 -4.26
C SER A 52 -5.28 6.62 -2.81
N LYS A 53 -6.17 5.65 -2.54
CA LYS A 53 -6.39 5.13 -1.18
C LYS A 53 -5.15 4.44 -0.63
N VAL A 54 -4.37 3.76 -1.46
CA VAL A 54 -3.10 3.15 -1.05
C VAL A 54 -2.08 4.23 -0.71
N LEU A 55 -1.96 5.29 -1.53
CA LEU A 55 -1.07 6.42 -1.24
C LEU A 55 -1.44 7.13 0.07
N ASP A 56 -2.74 7.35 0.30
CA ASP A 56 -3.24 7.94 1.55
C ASP A 56 -2.88 7.04 2.75
N THR A 57 -3.15 5.73 2.64
CA THR A 57 -2.82 4.75 3.70
C THR A 57 -1.32 4.71 4.00
N ILE A 58 -0.47 4.75 2.97
CA ILE A 58 0.99 4.79 3.15
C ILE A 58 1.40 6.06 3.87
N SER A 59 0.87 7.22 3.46
CA SER A 59 1.18 8.51 4.07
C SER A 59 0.78 8.54 5.56
N GLU A 60 -0.39 7.98 5.90
CA GLU A 60 -0.86 7.86 7.28
C GLU A 60 0.02 6.93 8.12
N LEU A 61 0.54 5.84 7.56
CA LEU A 61 1.40 4.89 8.27
C LEU A 61 2.86 5.37 8.40
N MET A 62 3.30 6.31 7.56
CA MET A 62 4.63 6.90 7.61
C MET A 62 4.75 8.11 8.54
N GLY A 63 3.64 8.76 8.87
CA GLY A 63 3.56 9.95 9.74
C GLY A 63 3.56 9.59 11.22
#